data_AF-A0AAE3NEC0-F1
#
_entry.id   AF-A0AAE3NEC0-F1
#
_cell.length_a   1.000
_cell.length_b   1.000
_cell.length_c   1.000
_cell.angle_alpha   90.00
_cell.angle_beta   90.00
_cell.angle_gamma   90.00
#
_symmetry.space_group_name_H-M   'P 1'
#
loop_
_entity.id
_entity.type
_entity.pdbx_description
1 polymer ?
#
loop_
_entity_poly.entity_id
_entity_poly.type
_entity_poly.pdbx_seq_one_letter_code
_entity_poly.pdbx_strand_id
1 'polypeptide(L)'
;MALALATAGALLAPTAFAADEHAVDTVRPGDFPAVGKSYDVDFGVQKFRLDFHSETEMEFTSPDGKNTQRVPIVVTRISPTVFMVYWSRRAGQHVVHVEDFGTGVVYSNIFLPDGSAQRLKGTLTPVK
;
A
#
# COMPACT_ATOMS: atom_id res chain seq x y z
N MET A 1 -8.50 -39.02 -56.35
CA MET A 1 -7.77 -39.24 -55.08
C MET A 1 -6.69 -38.20 -54.95
N ALA A 2 -6.86 -37.24 -54.04
CA ALA A 2 -5.76 -36.51 -53.43
C ALA A 2 -6.29 -35.99 -52.08
N LEU A 3 -5.65 -36.46 -51.01
CA LEU A 3 -6.06 -36.38 -49.62
C LEU A 3 -5.71 -35.00 -49.06
N ALA A 4 -6.67 -34.34 -48.40
CA ALA A 4 -6.40 -33.11 -47.64
C ALA A 4 -5.68 -33.46 -46.33
N LEU A 5 -4.55 -32.80 -46.04
CA LEU A 5 -3.97 -32.76 -44.71
C LEU A 5 -4.19 -31.38 -44.11
N ALA A 6 -5.11 -31.29 -43.15
CA ALA A 6 -5.22 -30.16 -42.25
C ALA A 6 -4.24 -30.37 -41.09
N THR A 7 -3.21 -29.53 -41.00
CA THR A 7 -2.35 -29.46 -39.82
C THR A 7 -3.05 -28.62 -38.75
N ALA A 8 -3.54 -29.28 -37.69
CA ALA A 8 -4.02 -28.61 -36.50
C ALA A 8 -2.83 -28.02 -35.73
N GLY A 9 -2.71 -26.69 -35.73
CA GLY A 9 -1.83 -25.97 -34.81
C GLY A 9 -2.43 -26.00 -33.41
N ALA A 10 -1.80 -26.73 -32.49
CA ALA A 10 -2.15 -26.68 -31.08
C ALA A 10 -1.78 -25.29 -30.53
N LEU A 11 -2.79 -24.44 -30.31
CA LEU A 11 -2.66 -23.22 -29.53
C LEU A 11 -2.37 -23.62 -28.08
N LEU A 12 -1.11 -23.52 -27.66
CA LEU A 12 -0.75 -23.51 -26.24
C LEU A 12 -1.33 -22.22 -25.65
N ALA A 13 -2.48 -22.33 -24.98
CA ALA A 13 -2.94 -21.26 -24.11
C ALA A 13 -1.87 -21.02 -23.04
N PRO A 14 -1.50 -19.77 -22.74
CA PRO A 14 -0.64 -19.50 -21.60
C PRO A 14 -1.35 -20.02 -20.35
N THR A 15 -0.72 -20.97 -19.66
CA THR A 15 -1.11 -21.38 -18.32
C THR A 15 -1.09 -20.13 -17.45
N ALA A 16 -2.27 -19.58 -17.16
CA ALA A 16 -2.43 -18.64 -16.08
C ALA A 16 -1.87 -19.33 -14.83
N PHE A 17 -0.79 -18.78 -14.27
CA PHE A 17 -0.34 -19.20 -12.95
C PHE A 17 -1.57 -19.14 -12.03
N ALA A 18 -1.91 -20.26 -11.38
CA ALA A 18 -2.97 -20.26 -10.39
C ALA A 18 -2.67 -19.14 -9.40
N ALA A 19 -3.65 -18.27 -9.16
CA ALA A 19 -3.49 -17.20 -8.17
C ALA A 19 -3.08 -17.85 -6.84
N ASP A 20 -1.98 -17.39 -6.26
CA ASP A 20 -1.51 -17.87 -4.96
C ASP A 20 -2.58 -17.53 -3.91
N GLU A 21 -3.19 -18.55 -3.32
CA GLU A 21 -4.24 -18.41 -2.30
C GLU A 21 -3.75 -17.66 -1.06
N HIS A 22 -2.44 -17.64 -0.83
CA HIS A 22 -1.82 -16.95 0.29
C HIS A 22 -1.23 -15.58 -0.10
N ALA A 23 -1.41 -15.14 -1.35
CA ALA A 23 -1.05 -13.79 -1.74
C ALA A 23 -1.89 -12.77 -0.97
N VAL A 24 -1.25 -11.68 -0.57
CA VAL A 24 -1.93 -10.58 0.10
C VAL A 24 -2.76 -9.83 -0.94
N ASP A 25 -4.08 -9.75 -0.72
CA ASP A 25 -4.97 -8.97 -1.57
C ASP A 25 -4.64 -7.48 -1.51
N THR A 26 -4.67 -6.84 -2.68
CA THR A 26 -4.65 -5.39 -2.80
C THR A 26 -6.06 -4.84 -2.94
N VAL A 27 -6.29 -3.66 -2.39
CA VAL A 27 -7.59 -2.98 -2.51
C VAL A 27 -7.90 -2.64 -3.97
N ARG A 28 -9.18 -2.77 -4.34
CA ARG A 28 -9.67 -2.35 -5.66
C ARG A 28 -9.88 -0.84 -5.69
N PRO A 29 -9.96 -0.23 -6.88
CA PRO A 29 -10.37 1.17 -7.00
C PRO A 29 -11.72 1.44 -6.29
N GLY A 30 -11.77 2.47 -5.46
CA GLY A 30 -12.93 2.86 -4.66
C GLY A 30 -13.10 2.16 -3.31
N ASP A 31 -12.29 1.13 -3.02
CA ASP A 31 -12.37 0.36 -1.77
C ASP A 31 -11.54 0.97 -0.62
N PHE A 32 -10.68 1.94 -0.89
CA PHE A 32 -9.84 2.58 0.11
C PHE A 32 -10.41 3.97 0.49
N PRO A 33 -10.94 4.14 1.71
CA PRO A 33 -11.66 5.36 2.07
C PRO A 33 -10.77 6.60 2.20
N ALA A 34 -9.44 6.43 2.20
CA ALA A 34 -8.49 7.53 2.32
C ALA A 34 -8.22 8.24 0.97
N VAL A 35 -8.59 7.64 -0.17
CA VAL A 35 -8.35 8.25 -1.49
C VAL A 35 -8.97 9.64 -1.57
N GLY A 36 -8.17 10.61 -2.02
CA GLY A 36 -8.53 12.02 -2.10
C GLY A 36 -8.56 12.75 -0.76
N LYS A 37 -8.07 12.13 0.32
CA LYS A 37 -8.04 12.71 1.67
C LYS A 37 -6.61 12.79 2.20
N SER A 38 -6.47 13.65 3.21
CA SER A 38 -5.21 13.88 3.89
C SER A 38 -5.36 13.60 5.38
N TYR A 39 -4.32 13.06 5.99
CA TYR A 39 -4.31 12.73 7.40
C TYR A 39 -3.02 13.18 8.07
N ASP A 40 -3.16 13.79 9.24
CA ASP A 40 -2.04 14.01 10.16
C ASP A 40 -1.87 12.77 11.03
N VAL A 41 -0.68 12.20 10.98
CA VAL A 41 -0.24 11.06 11.78
C VAL A 41 0.61 11.57 12.94
N ASP A 42 0.25 11.21 14.16
CA ASP A 42 0.98 11.64 15.37
C ASP A 42 1.41 10.43 16.21
N PHE A 43 2.72 10.14 16.20
CA PHE A 43 3.38 9.14 17.06
C PHE A 43 4.07 9.79 18.28
N GLY A 44 3.63 10.98 18.69
CA GLY A 44 4.24 11.79 19.74
C GLY A 44 5.39 12.64 19.20
N VAL A 45 6.61 12.13 19.28
CA VAL A 45 7.81 12.89 18.84
C VAL A 45 7.89 12.97 17.32
N GLN A 46 7.38 11.97 16.61
CA GLN A 46 7.36 11.91 15.16
C GLN A 46 5.95 12.17 14.65
N LYS A 47 5.79 13.16 13.77
CA LYS A 47 4.51 13.54 13.19
C LYS A 47 4.66 13.66 11.69
N PHE A 48 3.71 13.17 10.92
CA PHE A 48 3.78 13.22 9.45
C PHE A 48 2.44 13.61 8.90
N ARG A 49 2.41 14.10 7.67
CA ARG A 49 1.18 14.22 6.91
C ARG A 49 1.21 13.26 5.73
N LEU A 50 0.10 12.55 5.53
CA LEU A 50 -0.11 11.61 4.43
C LEU A 50 -1.26 12.13 3.57
N ASP A 51 -0.98 12.40 2.30
CA ASP A 51 -1.97 12.83 1.31
C ASP A 51 -2.17 11.68 0.31
N PHE A 52 -3.31 11.01 0.37
CA PHE A 52 -3.59 9.83 -0.46
C PHE A 52 -4.24 10.26 -1.78
N HIS A 53 -3.52 10.09 -2.89
CA HIS A 53 -4.00 10.49 -4.21
C HIS A 53 -4.79 9.37 -4.90
N SER A 54 -4.40 8.12 -4.67
CA SER A 54 -5.09 6.92 -5.14
C SER A 54 -4.81 5.74 -4.21
N GLU A 55 -5.34 4.56 -4.54
CA GLU A 55 -5.03 3.30 -3.86
C GLU A 55 -3.58 2.87 -4.02
N THR A 56 -2.84 3.48 -4.95
CA THR A 56 -1.47 3.10 -5.32
C THR A 56 -0.48 4.25 -5.16
N GLU A 57 -0.92 5.45 -4.80
CA GLU A 57 -0.05 6.62 -4.67
C GLU A 57 -0.42 7.50 -3.47
N MET A 58 0.61 7.89 -2.72
CA MET A 58 0.51 8.79 -1.57
C MET A 58 1.65 9.81 -1.62
N GLU A 59 1.39 11.04 -1.20
CA GLU A 59 2.42 12.01 -0.89
C GLU A 59 2.67 12.02 0.62
N PHE A 60 3.92 11.72 0.99
CA PHE A 60 4.41 11.77 2.36
C PHE A 60 5.04 13.13 2.63
N THR A 61 4.66 13.79 3.72
CA THR A 61 5.26 15.03 4.18
C THR A 61 5.93 14.83 5.55
N SER A 62 7.20 15.19 5.64
CA SER A 62 8.00 15.11 6.87
C SER A 62 7.47 16.01 8.00
N PRO A 63 7.87 15.75 9.27
CA PRO A 63 7.38 16.51 10.42
C PRO A 63 7.62 18.02 10.35
N ASP A 64 8.70 18.44 9.67
CA ASP A 64 9.06 19.84 9.49
C ASP A 64 8.35 20.51 8.30
N GLY A 65 7.54 19.76 7.55
CA GLY A 65 6.84 20.22 6.35
C GLY A 65 7.72 20.50 5.14
N LYS A 66 9.04 20.26 5.24
CA LYS A 66 10.01 20.66 4.19
C LYS A 66 10.32 19.58 3.18
N ASN A 67 10.10 18.32 3.53
CA ASN A 67 10.41 17.17 2.68
C ASN A 67 9.12 16.45 2.32
N THR A 68 8.63 16.73 1.13
CA THR A 68 7.50 16.04 0.51
C THR A 68 7.99 15.03 -0.51
N GLN A 69 7.39 13.85 -0.54
CA GLN A 69 7.74 12.80 -1.47
C GLN A 69 6.51 12.01 -1.87
N ARG A 70 6.23 12.00 -3.18
CA ARG A 70 5.27 11.10 -3.80
C ARG A 70 5.85 9.70 -3.86
N VAL A 71 5.14 8.72 -3.31
CA VAL A 71 5.59 7.33 -3.22
C VAL A 71 4.49 6.38 -3.69
N PRO A 72 4.87 5.29 -4.38
CA PRO A 72 3.94 4.20 -4.61
C PRO A 72 3.62 3.52 -3.27
N ILE A 73 2.35 3.17 -3.10
CA ILE A 73 1.88 2.45 -1.92
C ILE A 73 1.23 1.12 -2.34
N VAL A 74 1.22 0.17 -1.41
CA VAL A 74 0.44 -1.06 -1.51
C VAL A 74 -0.53 -1.05 -0.34
N VAL A 75 -1.82 -1.19 -0.63
CA VAL A 75 -2.87 -1.14 0.39
C VAL A 75 -3.61 -2.47 0.42
N THR A 76 -3.77 -3.02 1.63
CA THR A 76 -4.48 -4.25 1.91
C THR A 76 -5.59 -3.96 2.90
N ARG A 77 -6.82 -4.37 2.60
CA ARG A 77 -7.92 -4.29 3.56
C ARG A 77 -7.82 -5.45 4.55
N ILE A 78 -7.74 -5.15 5.84
CA ILE A 78 -7.75 -6.15 6.93
C ILE A 78 -9.18 -6.34 7.46
N SER A 79 -9.91 -5.24 7.61
CA SER A 79 -11.30 -5.21 8.08
C SER A 79 -12.04 -4.03 7.43
N PRO A 80 -13.36 -3.83 7.68
CA PRO A 80 -14.10 -2.71 7.10
C PRO A 80 -13.49 -1.32 7.36
N THR A 81 -12.81 -1.12 8.49
CA THR A 81 -12.18 0.17 8.84
C THR A 81 -10.66 0.10 8.95
N VAL A 82 -10.08 -1.10 8.93
CA VAL A 82 -8.65 -1.32 9.15
C VAL A 82 -7.96 -1.69 7.84
N PHE A 83 -6.93 -0.93 7.49
CA PHE A 83 -6.14 -1.12 6.28
C PHE A 83 -4.66 -1.16 6.63
N MET A 84 -3.92 -2.03 5.96
CA MET A 84 -2.47 -2.03 5.99
C MET A 84 -1.94 -1.28 4.78
N VAL A 85 -1.07 -0.31 5.00
CA VAL A 85 -0.44 0.50 3.95
C VAL A 85 1.07 0.29 4.02
N TYR A 86 1.65 -0.18 2.91
CA TYR A 86 3.08 -0.38 2.77
C TYR A 86 3.68 0.58 1.75
N TRP A 87 4.85 1.12 2.04
CA TRP A 87 5.66 1.84 1.06
C TRP A 87 7.15 1.81 1.39
N SER A 88 7.96 2.27 0.42
CA SER A 88 9.39 2.52 0.59
C SER A 88 9.72 3.91 0.08
N ARG A 89 10.49 4.66 0.87
CA ARG A 89 10.94 6.02 0.50
C ARG A 89 12.30 6.03 -0.19
N ARG A 90 13.13 5.02 0.08
CA ARG A 90 14.46 4.82 -0.49
C ARG A 90 14.92 3.38 -0.24
N ALA A 91 15.95 2.94 -0.98
CA ALA A 91 16.54 1.61 -0.80
C ALA A 91 16.86 1.31 0.68
N GLY A 92 16.41 0.13 1.14
CA GLY A 92 16.58 -0.33 2.51
C GLY A 92 15.67 0.34 3.56
N GLN A 93 14.82 1.32 3.17
CA GLN A 93 13.83 1.89 4.06
C GLN A 93 12.43 1.38 3.71
N HIS A 94 11.76 0.73 4.66
CA HIS A 94 10.44 0.17 4.48
C HIS A 94 9.51 0.64 5.59
N VAL A 95 8.28 0.99 5.25
CA VAL A 95 7.27 1.42 6.22
C VAL A 95 6.02 0.58 6.01
N VAL A 96 5.49 0.04 7.11
CA VAL A 96 4.20 -0.64 7.17
C VAL A 96 3.36 0.07 8.21
N HIS A 97 2.25 0.64 7.76
CA HIS A 97 1.21 1.15 8.64
C HIS A 97 0.05 0.15 8.72
N VAL A 98 -0.57 0.06 9.88
CA VAL A 98 -1.92 -0.49 10.07
C VAL A 98 -2.78 0.63 10.62
N GLU A 99 -3.73 1.06 9.79
CA GLU A 99 -4.53 2.27 9.97
C GLU A 99 -6.00 1.88 10.19
N ASP A 100 -6.53 2.19 11.37
CA ASP A 100 -7.95 2.08 11.66
C ASP A 100 -8.60 3.45 11.48
N PHE A 101 -9.28 3.65 10.34
CA PHE A 101 -9.99 4.88 10.01
C PHE A 101 -11.28 5.05 10.83
N GLY A 102 -11.78 3.98 11.46
CA GLY A 102 -12.96 4.02 12.31
C GLY A 102 -12.65 4.59 13.69
N THR A 103 -11.50 4.23 14.27
CA THR A 103 -11.07 4.72 15.59
C THR A 103 -10.01 5.82 15.54
N GLY A 104 -9.42 6.10 14.37
CA GLY A 104 -8.32 7.06 14.22
C GLY A 104 -7.03 6.60 14.88
N VAL A 105 -6.76 5.30 14.90
CA VAL A 105 -5.55 4.71 15.51
C VAL A 105 -4.66 4.15 14.41
N VAL A 106 -3.35 4.37 14.54
CA VAL A 106 -2.36 3.85 13.61
C VAL A 106 -1.21 3.18 14.34
N TYR A 107 -0.77 2.04 13.80
CA TYR A 107 0.45 1.35 14.20
C TYR A 107 1.44 1.39 13.03
N SER A 108 2.72 1.57 13.32
CA SER A 108 3.77 1.64 12.29
C SER A 108 4.95 0.76 12.64
N ASN A 109 5.45 0.03 11.65
CA ASN A 109 6.77 -0.57 11.64
C ASN A 109 7.62 0.14 10.58
N ILE A 110 8.72 0.75 10.99
CA ILE A 110 9.66 1.45 10.12
C ILE A 110 10.99 0.71 10.18
N PHE A 111 11.41 0.12 9.07
CA PHE A 111 12.72 -0.50 8.90
C PHE A 111 13.65 0.51 8.22
N LEU A 112 14.85 0.69 8.79
CA LEU A 112 15.85 1.61 8.29
C LEU A 112 16.94 0.85 7.50
N PRO A 113 17.70 1.54 6.62
CA PRO A 113 18.73 0.90 5.81
C PRO A 113 19.85 0.21 6.60
N ASP A 114 20.06 0.57 7.86
CA ASP A 114 21.02 -0.07 8.76
C ASP A 114 20.48 -1.37 9.42
N GLY A 115 19.26 -1.78 9.06
CA GLY A 115 18.58 -2.96 9.59
C GLY A 115 17.86 -2.73 10.92
N SER A 116 17.96 -1.53 11.51
CA SER A 116 17.20 -1.18 12.71
C SER A 116 15.71 -1.02 12.40
N ALA A 117 14.87 -1.22 13.42
CA ALA A 117 13.43 -1.10 13.29
C ALA A 117 12.84 -0.22 14.41
N GLN A 118 11.92 0.66 14.03
CA GLN A 118 11.09 1.42 14.96
C GLN A 118 9.66 0.88 14.91
N ARG A 119 9.03 0.78 16.08
CA ARG A 119 7.64 0.32 16.24
C ARG A 119 6.87 1.37 17.01
N LEU A 120 5.84 1.94 16.39
CA LEU A 120 5.14 3.10 16.91
C LEU A 120 3.63 2.84 16.95
N LYS A 121 2.95 3.49 17.90
CA LYS A 121 1.49 3.61 17.97
C LYS A 121 1.15 5.08 18.08
N GLY A 122 0.15 5.52 17.34
CA GLY A 122 -0.23 6.91 17.25
C GLY A 122 -1.68 7.11 16.86
N THR A 123 -2.00 8.35 16.51
CA THR A 123 -3.30 8.74 15.99
C THR A 123 -3.23 9.10 14.52
N LEU A 124 -4.36 8.92 13.83
CA LEU A 124 -4.59 9.28 12.45
C LEU A 124 -5.79 10.23 12.41
N THR A 125 -5.55 11.51 12.11
CA THR A 125 -6.59 12.55 12.14
C THR A 125 -6.81 13.12 10.75
N PRO A 126 -8.05 13.15 10.23
CA PRO A 126 -8.34 13.79 8.95
C PRO A 126 -7.98 15.28 8.99
N VAL A 127 -7.28 15.75 7.97
CA VAL A 127 -7.06 17.18 7.75
C VAL A 127 -8.34 17.77 7.15
N LYS A 128 -8.75 18.95 7.66
CA LYS A 128 -9.93 19.68 7.17
C LYS A 128 -9.65 20.46 5.90
#